data_AF-A0A853EUG0-F1
#
_entry.id   AF-A0A853EUG0-F1
#
_cell.length_a   1.000
_cell.length_b   1.000
_cell.length_c   1.000
_cell.angle_alpha   90.00
_cell.angle_beta   90.00
_cell.angle_gamma   90.00
#
_symmetry.space_group_name_H-M   'P 1'
#
loop_
_entity.id
_entity.type
_entity.pdbx_description
1 polymer ?
#
loop_
_entity_poly.entity_id
_entity_poly.type
_entity_poly.pdbx_seq_one_letter_code
_entity_poly.pdbx_strand_id
1 'polypeptide(L)'
;MAAHWFETLTGPLSQKKQYRQDKARIDALPDPYGAAAKAMHRYITYFAAVTDGDTLVTMLGDLADLWERAAVDDTPVRDIVGDDPVEFAETFAQAYAGKQWIDKERARLVSAIDTATSAATGSASPDGTDPGTTGDKPRS
;
A
#
# COMPACT_ATOMS: atom_id res chain seq x y z
N MET A 1 21.48 18.29 -3.49
CA MET A 1 20.14 17.77 -3.79
C MET A 1 20.08 17.27 -5.24
N ALA A 2 20.67 16.09 -5.52
CA ALA A 2 20.65 15.47 -6.85
C ALA A 2 20.41 13.94 -6.82
N ALA A 3 20.01 13.39 -5.66
CA ALA A 3 19.83 11.94 -5.47
C ALA A 3 18.40 11.45 -5.74
N HIS A 4 17.38 12.29 -5.50
CA HIS A 4 15.99 11.81 -5.49
C HIS A 4 15.48 11.39 -6.88
N TRP A 5 15.90 12.05 -7.96
CA TRP A 5 15.39 11.74 -9.31
C TRP A 5 15.87 10.38 -9.85
N PHE A 6 17.07 9.95 -9.44
CA PHE A 6 17.59 8.64 -9.80
C PHE A 6 16.77 7.55 -9.11
N GLU A 7 16.52 7.65 -7.80
CA GLU A 7 15.71 6.69 -7.04
C GLU A 7 14.28 6.57 -7.60
N THR A 8 13.66 7.69 -7.98
CA THR A 8 12.31 7.69 -8.58
C THR A 8 12.26 6.98 -9.93
N LEU A 9 13.37 6.89 -10.68
CA LEU A 9 13.44 6.18 -11.96
C LEU A 9 13.98 4.76 -11.82
N THR A 10 15.00 4.56 -10.98
CA THR A 10 15.66 3.27 -10.79
C THR A 10 14.81 2.31 -9.96
N GLY A 11 14.02 2.79 -9.00
CA GLY A 11 13.06 1.98 -8.24
C GLY A 11 12.03 1.28 -9.13
N PRO A 12 11.23 2.00 -9.94
CA PRO A 12 10.26 1.36 -10.84
C PRO A 12 10.89 0.40 -11.86
N LEU A 13 12.13 0.67 -12.29
CA LEU A 13 12.85 -0.22 -13.22
C LEU A 13 13.39 -1.47 -12.53
N SER A 14 13.96 -1.35 -11.34
CA SER A 14 14.43 -2.49 -10.54
C SER A 14 13.25 -3.36 -10.11
N GLN A 15 12.15 -2.77 -9.64
CA GLN A 15 10.91 -3.47 -9.31
C GLN A 15 10.37 -4.25 -10.52
N LYS A 16 10.27 -3.63 -11.70
CA LYS A 16 9.86 -4.33 -12.93
C LYS A 16 10.80 -5.45 -13.35
N LYS A 17 12.10 -5.31 -13.07
CA LYS A 17 13.08 -6.36 -13.35
C LYS A 17 12.88 -7.52 -12.38
N GLN A 18 12.80 -7.23 -11.08
CA GLN A 18 12.58 -8.20 -10.02
C GLN A 18 11.28 -8.99 -10.24
N TYR A 19 10.17 -8.29 -10.47
CA TYR A 19 8.88 -8.90 -10.78
C TYR A 19 8.98 -9.91 -11.95
N ARG A 20 9.67 -9.54 -13.03
CA ARG A 20 9.85 -10.44 -14.19
C ARG A 20 10.70 -11.66 -13.86
N GLN A 21 11.73 -11.49 -13.02
CA GLN A 21 12.57 -12.59 -12.57
C GLN A 21 11.77 -13.57 -11.70
N ASP A 22 11.03 -13.07 -10.71
CA ASP A 22 10.22 -13.92 -9.82
C ASP A 22 9.05 -14.58 -10.56
N LYS A 23 8.46 -13.89 -11.55
CA LYS A 23 7.45 -14.50 -12.41
C LYS A 23 8.03 -15.65 -13.24
N ALA A 24 9.23 -15.48 -13.80
CA ALA A 24 9.91 -16.51 -14.57
C ALA A 24 10.29 -17.73 -13.70
N ARG A 25 10.68 -17.50 -12.44
CA ARG A 25 10.92 -18.55 -11.44
C ARG A 25 9.66 -19.39 -11.22
N ILE A 26 8.53 -18.75 -10.95
CA ILE A 26 7.23 -19.42 -10.82
C ILE A 26 6.85 -20.18 -12.10
N ASP A 27 7.12 -19.61 -13.27
CA ASP A 27 6.76 -20.24 -14.54
C ASP A 27 7.62 -21.45 -14.88
N ALA A 28 8.84 -21.55 -14.32
CA ALA A 28 9.76 -22.66 -14.50
C ALA A 28 9.52 -23.84 -13.54
N LEU A 29 8.67 -23.66 -12.51
CA LEU A 29 8.34 -24.73 -11.58
C LEU A 29 7.62 -25.89 -12.28
N PRO A 30 7.93 -27.15 -11.95
CA PRO A 30 7.17 -28.29 -12.42
C PRO A 30 5.76 -28.30 -11.83
N ASP A 31 4.83 -28.96 -12.51
CA ASP A 31 3.55 -29.29 -11.91
C ASP A 31 3.73 -30.33 -10.79
N PRO A 32 2.94 -30.28 -9.71
CA PRO A 32 1.79 -29.39 -9.50
C PRO A 32 2.14 -27.98 -8.93
N TYR A 33 3.40 -27.74 -8.56
CA TYR A 33 3.84 -26.53 -7.86
C TYR A 33 3.65 -25.26 -8.69
N GLY A 34 4.02 -25.28 -9.97
CA GLY A 34 3.84 -24.15 -10.88
C GLY A 34 2.37 -23.75 -11.04
N ALA A 35 1.45 -24.71 -11.14
CA ALA A 35 0.02 -24.46 -11.19
C ALA A 35 -0.51 -23.82 -9.90
N ALA A 36 -0.10 -24.35 -8.73
CA ALA A 36 -0.51 -23.82 -7.43
C ALA A 36 0.01 -22.38 -7.20
N ALA A 37 1.29 -22.13 -7.49
CA ALA A 37 1.91 -20.82 -7.39
C ALA A 37 1.21 -19.77 -8.27
N LYS A 38 0.88 -20.12 -9.53
CA LYS A 38 0.14 -19.24 -10.45
C LYS A 38 -1.28 -18.93 -9.95
N ALA A 39 -1.96 -19.93 -9.39
CA ALA A 39 -3.31 -19.76 -8.85
C ALA A 39 -3.30 -18.84 -7.61
N MET A 40 -2.36 -19.05 -6.69
CA MET A 40 -2.16 -18.19 -5.52
C MET A 40 -1.81 -16.77 -5.93
N HIS A 41 -0.82 -16.58 -6.80
CA HIS A 41 -0.41 -15.26 -7.28
C HIS A 41 -1.59 -14.48 -7.87
N ARG A 42 -2.42 -15.13 -8.70
CA ARG A 42 -3.64 -14.53 -9.23
C ARG A 42 -4.58 -14.11 -8.10
N TYR A 43 -4.87 -15.02 -7.17
CA TYR A 43 -5.81 -14.77 -6.07
C TYR A 43 -5.36 -13.58 -5.20
N ILE A 44 -4.13 -13.60 -4.69
CA ILE A 44 -3.60 -12.55 -3.81
C ILE A 44 -3.49 -11.20 -4.52
N THR A 45 -3.24 -11.17 -5.83
CA THR A 45 -3.22 -9.91 -6.60
C THR A 45 -4.59 -9.24 -6.62
N TYR A 46 -5.67 -10.02 -6.68
CA TYR A 46 -7.03 -9.50 -6.59
C TYR A 46 -7.44 -9.19 -5.14
N PHE A 47 -7.13 -10.09 -4.20
CA PHE A 47 -7.54 -9.98 -2.80
C PHE A 47 -6.84 -8.85 -2.05
N ALA A 48 -5.51 -8.77 -2.17
CA ALA A 48 -4.71 -7.88 -1.33
C ALA A 48 -4.70 -6.42 -1.80
N ALA A 49 -5.27 -6.13 -2.98
CA ALA A 49 -5.30 -4.79 -3.59
C ALA A 49 -3.97 -4.03 -3.44
N VAL A 50 -2.83 -4.73 -3.57
CA VAL A 50 -1.50 -4.17 -3.28
C VAL A 50 -1.22 -3.05 -4.27
N THR A 51 -1.21 -1.81 -3.77
CA THR A 51 -0.95 -0.61 -4.59
C THR A 51 0.49 -0.13 -4.53
N ASP A 52 1.31 -0.75 -3.68
CA ASP A 52 2.72 -0.43 -3.50
C ASP A 52 3.61 -1.42 -4.25
N GLY A 53 4.48 -0.91 -5.13
CA GLY A 53 5.31 -1.71 -6.01
C GLY A 53 6.36 -2.53 -5.28
N ASP A 54 6.96 -1.97 -4.22
CA ASP A 54 7.97 -2.68 -3.40
C ASP A 54 7.34 -3.85 -2.65
N THR A 55 6.19 -3.61 -2.01
CA THR A 55 5.44 -4.66 -1.33
C THR A 55 5.04 -5.79 -2.29
N LEU A 56 4.62 -5.45 -3.51
CA LEU A 56 4.25 -6.44 -4.52
C LEU A 56 5.44 -7.31 -4.94
N VAL A 57 6.61 -6.71 -5.19
CA VAL A 57 7.80 -7.50 -5.61
C VAL A 57 8.36 -8.35 -4.48
N THR A 58 8.34 -7.87 -3.23
CA THR A 58 8.73 -8.68 -2.07
C THR A 58 7.80 -9.86 -1.90
N MET A 59 6.47 -9.63 -1.91
CA MET A 59 5.48 -10.70 -1.77
C MET A 59 5.60 -11.74 -2.89
N LEU A 60 5.85 -11.31 -4.15
CA LEU A 60 6.03 -12.23 -5.27
C LEU A 60 7.32 -13.05 -5.15
N GLY A 61 8.41 -12.43 -4.68
CA GLY A 61 9.67 -13.11 -4.40
C GLY A 61 9.50 -14.20 -3.33
N ASP A 62 8.87 -13.86 -2.20
CA ASP A 62 8.63 -14.81 -1.11
C ASP A 62 7.68 -15.94 -1.54
N LEU A 63 6.71 -15.66 -2.42
CA LEU A 63 5.86 -16.69 -3.02
C LEU A 63 6.68 -17.63 -3.92
N ALA A 64 7.60 -17.11 -4.74
CA ALA A 64 8.48 -17.93 -5.56
C ALA A 64 9.39 -18.83 -4.70
N ASP A 65 10.00 -18.26 -3.65
CA ASP A 65 10.86 -18.97 -2.71
C ASP A 65 10.13 -20.12 -2.00
N LEU A 66 8.87 -19.89 -1.58
CA LEU A 66 8.03 -20.92 -0.95
C LEU A 66 7.84 -22.12 -1.88
N TRP A 67 7.44 -21.88 -3.12
CA TRP A 67 7.09 -22.94 -4.06
C TRP A 67 8.32 -23.64 -4.66
N GLU A 68 9.45 -22.95 -4.82
CA GLU A 68 10.72 -23.58 -5.18
C GLU A 68 11.19 -24.55 -4.10
N ARG A 69 11.14 -24.14 -2.83
CA ARG A 69 11.51 -25.03 -1.71
C ARG A 69 10.61 -26.25 -1.65
N ALA A 70 9.29 -26.03 -1.76
CA ALA A 70 8.32 -27.13 -1.83
C ALA A 70 8.63 -28.13 -2.95
N ALA A 71 8.99 -27.64 -4.14
CA ALA A 71 9.34 -28.51 -5.27
C ALA A 71 10.65 -29.27 -5.05
N VAL A 72 11.65 -28.64 -4.42
CA VAL A 72 12.93 -29.28 -4.07
C VAL A 72 12.73 -30.38 -3.03
N ASP A 73 11.88 -30.13 -2.04
CA ASP A 73 11.61 -31.03 -0.92
C ASP A 73 10.53 -32.08 -1.24
N ASP A 74 9.98 -32.05 -2.46
CA ASP A 74 8.82 -32.85 -2.91
C ASP A 74 7.64 -32.81 -1.92
N THR A 75 7.36 -31.62 -1.38
CA THR A 75 6.32 -31.42 -0.38
C THR A 75 4.95 -31.43 -1.06
N PRO A 76 4.01 -32.31 -0.68
CA PRO A 76 2.67 -32.30 -1.24
C PRO A 76 2.02 -30.92 -1.12
N VAL A 77 1.35 -30.45 -2.19
CA VAL A 77 0.70 -29.12 -2.22
C VAL A 77 -0.22 -28.90 -1.02
N ARG A 78 -0.93 -29.94 -0.57
CA ARG A 78 -1.85 -29.90 0.57
C ARG A 78 -1.16 -29.80 1.93
N ASP A 79 0.09 -30.22 2.03
CA ASP A 79 0.87 -30.04 3.26
C ASP A 79 1.36 -28.59 3.40
N ILE A 80 1.36 -27.82 2.29
CA ILE A 80 1.75 -26.40 2.26
C ILE A 80 0.54 -25.51 2.53
N VAL A 81 -0.54 -25.70 1.75
CA VAL A 81 -1.71 -24.80 1.78
C VAL A 81 -2.81 -25.25 2.74
N GLY A 82 -2.68 -26.45 3.31
CA GLY A 82 -3.68 -27.04 4.18
C GLY A 82 -4.98 -27.43 3.46
N ASP A 83 -6.01 -27.67 4.28
CA ASP A 83 -7.36 -28.00 3.81
C ASP A 83 -8.06 -26.78 3.19
N ASP A 84 -7.83 -25.59 3.76
CA ASP A 84 -8.34 -24.31 3.28
C ASP A 84 -7.22 -23.47 2.59
N PRO A 85 -7.07 -23.59 1.26
CA PRO A 85 -6.08 -22.83 0.51
C PRO A 85 -6.41 -21.34 0.42
N VAL A 86 -7.67 -20.94 0.68
CA VAL A 86 -8.08 -19.53 0.70
C VAL A 86 -7.57 -18.89 1.99
N GLU A 87 -7.82 -19.51 3.14
CA GLU A 87 -7.30 -19.05 4.43
C GLU A 87 -5.77 -18.90 4.40
N PHE A 88 -5.06 -19.87 3.83
CA PHE A 88 -3.61 -19.79 3.64
C PHE A 88 -3.21 -18.58 2.78
N ALA A 89 -3.86 -18.39 1.64
CA ALA A 89 -3.54 -17.30 0.71
C ALA A 89 -3.85 -15.91 1.32
N GLU A 90 -4.95 -15.77 2.04
CA GLU A 90 -5.31 -14.54 2.73
C GLU A 90 -4.34 -14.24 3.88
N THR A 91 -3.98 -15.24 4.68
CA THR A 91 -2.99 -15.10 5.76
C THR A 91 -1.63 -14.70 5.21
N PHE A 92 -1.19 -15.35 4.12
CA PHE A 92 0.02 -14.99 3.41
C PHE A 92 -0.02 -13.54 2.95
N ALA A 93 -1.10 -13.10 2.31
CA ALA A 93 -1.26 -11.72 1.85
C ALA A 93 -1.30 -10.70 3.01
N GLN A 94 -1.94 -11.05 4.12
CA GLN A 94 -2.05 -10.17 5.30
C GLN A 94 -0.70 -9.85 5.93
N ALA A 95 0.29 -10.74 5.82
CA ALA A 95 1.67 -10.48 6.26
C ALA A 95 2.29 -9.25 5.56
N TYR A 96 1.81 -8.92 4.36
CA TYR A 96 2.25 -7.77 3.56
C TYR A 96 1.24 -6.62 3.60
N ALA A 97 -0.05 -6.90 3.78
CA ALA A 97 -1.12 -5.89 3.81
C ALA A 97 -1.16 -5.08 5.13
N GLY A 98 -0.74 -5.67 6.25
CA GLY A 98 -0.87 -5.07 7.58
C GLY A 98 -0.14 -3.74 7.80
N LYS A 99 0.86 -3.40 6.97
CA LYS A 99 1.67 -2.18 7.13
C LYS A 99 1.34 -1.04 6.16
N GLN A 100 0.59 -1.24 5.08
CA GLN A 100 0.53 -0.23 4.00
C GLN A 100 -0.86 0.34 3.71
N TRP A 101 -1.90 -0.49 3.70
CA TRP A 101 -3.25 0.00 3.35
C TRP A 101 -3.84 0.89 4.45
N ILE A 102 -3.75 0.48 5.71
CA ILE A 102 -4.30 1.26 6.81
C ILE A 102 -3.50 2.54 7.06
N ASP A 103 -2.20 2.54 6.81
CA ASP A 103 -1.36 3.73 7.03
C ASP A 103 -1.63 4.81 5.97
N LYS A 104 -1.82 4.41 4.71
CA LYS A 104 -2.23 5.33 3.63
C LYS A 104 -3.63 5.90 3.86
N GLU A 105 -4.56 5.08 4.32
CA GLU A 105 -5.93 5.52 4.61
C GLU A 105 -5.99 6.37 5.89
N ARG A 106 -5.21 6.04 6.93
CA ARG A 106 -5.01 6.89 8.12
C ARG A 106 -4.44 8.26 7.71
N ALA A 107 -3.42 8.30 6.86
CA ALA A 107 -2.84 9.55 6.38
C ALA A 107 -3.85 10.39 5.58
N ARG A 108 -4.66 9.76 4.71
CA ARG A 108 -5.74 10.45 3.98
C ARG A 108 -6.80 11.01 4.93
N LEU A 109 -7.23 10.23 5.91
CA LEU A 109 -8.21 10.67 6.91
C LEU A 109 -7.68 11.85 7.73
N VAL A 110 -6.44 11.77 8.23
CA VAL A 110 -5.78 12.86 8.96
C VAL A 110 -5.71 14.12 8.10
N SER A 111 -5.22 13.99 6.86
CA SER A 111 -5.13 15.11 5.91
C SER A 111 -6.48 15.76 5.61
N ALA A 112 -7.54 14.97 5.48
CA ALA A 112 -8.90 15.49 5.25
C ALA A 112 -9.44 16.27 6.46
N ILE A 113 -9.21 15.78 7.68
CA ILE A 113 -9.62 16.45 8.93
C ILE A 113 -8.83 17.74 9.15
N ASP A 114 -7.52 17.73 8.91
CA ASP A 114 -6.65 18.91 9.01
C ASP A 114 -7.08 20.01 8.02
N THR A 115 -7.41 19.60 6.79
CA THR A 115 -7.92 20.51 5.75
C THR A 115 -9.27 21.12 6.15
N ALA A 116 -10.20 20.31 6.67
CA ALA A 116 -11.51 20.77 7.11
C ALA A 116 -11.43 21.75 8.29
N THR A 117 -10.52 21.51 9.24
CA THR A 117 -10.33 22.37 10.41
C THR A 117 -9.62 23.68 10.06
N SER A 118 -8.71 23.64 9.08
CA SER A 118 -8.00 24.82 8.59
C SER A 118 -8.91 25.74 7.75
N ALA A 119 -9.84 25.18 6.98
CA ALA A 119 -10.81 25.95 6.19
C ALA A 119 -11.86 26.67 7.06
N ALA A 120 -12.23 26.10 8.20
CA ALA A 120 -13.20 26.69 9.13
C ALA A 120 -12.69 27.94 9.89
N THR A 121 -11.37 28.17 9.90
CA THR A 121 -10.76 29.30 10.62
C THR A 121 -10.62 30.57 9.74
N GLY A 122 -10.91 30.49 8.44
CA GLY A 122 -10.69 31.57 7.48
C GLY A 122 -11.88 32.51 7.19
N SER A 123 -13.05 32.33 7.81
CA SER A 123 -14.24 33.16 7.54
C SER A 123 -14.74 33.94 8.77
N ALA A 124 -13.86 34.68 9.43
CA ALA A 124 -14.27 35.81 10.26
C ALA A 124 -13.98 37.10 9.49
N SER A 125 -14.95 37.52 8.67
CA SER A 125 -14.94 38.83 8.03
C SER A 125 -15.33 39.89 9.08
N PRO A 126 -14.51 40.90 9.38
CA PRO A 126 -14.92 41.99 10.24
C PRO A 126 -15.53 43.06 9.34
N ASP A 127 -16.86 43.09 9.24
CA ASP A 127 -17.49 44.28 8.69
C ASP A 127 -18.82 44.61 9.38
N GLY A 128 -18.98 45.90 9.65
CA GLY A 128 -20.21 46.52 10.14
C GLY A 128 -20.12 47.10 11.55
N THR A 129 -19.51 48.28 11.72
CA THR A 129 -20.21 49.49 12.22
C THR A 129 -19.31 50.73 12.11
N ASP A 130 -19.66 51.62 11.20
CA ASP A 130 -19.37 53.07 11.20
C ASP A 130 -20.70 53.74 10.74
N PRO A 131 -21.09 55.01 11.03
CA PRO A 131 -20.40 56.09 11.76
C PRO A 131 -21.24 56.89 12.79
N GLY A 132 -20.54 57.62 13.66
CA GLY A 132 -20.91 58.98 14.11
C GLY A 132 -22.00 59.18 15.17
N THR A 133 -21.64 59.79 16.31
CA THR A 133 -22.38 60.93 16.89
C THR A 133 -21.50 61.69 17.91
N THR A 134 -21.33 62.97 17.59
CA THR A 134 -20.84 64.12 18.37
C THR A 134 -21.38 64.24 19.80
N GLY A 135 -20.57 64.76 20.73
CA GLY A 135 -21.03 65.35 22.00
C GLY A 135 -19.94 65.31 23.07
N ASP A 136 -18.99 66.26 23.05
CA ASP A 136 -18.99 67.49 23.85
C ASP A 136 -18.24 67.34 25.19
N LYS A 137 -17.33 68.30 25.43
CA LYS A 137 -16.59 68.54 26.69
C LYS A 137 -17.60 69.17 27.70
N PRO A 138 -17.31 69.47 29.00
CA PRO A 138 -16.03 69.94 29.53
C PRO A 138 -15.59 69.50 30.95
N ARG A 139 -14.28 69.65 31.16
CA ARG A 139 -13.54 70.13 32.35
C ARG A 139 -13.96 69.69 33.76
N SER A 140 -12.98 69.16 34.49
CA SER A 140 -12.60 69.63 35.83
C SER A 140 -11.08 69.60 35.95
#